data_AF-U9T584-F1
#
_entry.id   AF-U9T584-F1
#
_cell.length_a   1.000
_cell.length_b   1.000
_cell.length_c   1.000
_cell.angle_alpha   90.00
_cell.angle_beta   90.00
_cell.angle_gamma   90.00
#
_symmetry.space_group_name_H-M   'P 1'
#
loop_
_entity.id
_entity.type
_entity.pdbx_description
1 polymer ?
#
loop_
_entity_poly.entity_id
_entity_poly.type
_entity_poly.pdbx_seq_one_letter_code
_entity_poly.pdbx_strand_id
1 'polypeptide(L)'
;DLLISIALDLLTIHHEGYLHKDLHSGNILLFSNTDQPGIKSCISDLGLSRRMDDTDVNEYEGVYGVFPYVAPEVLLRKPYTKESDIYSLGVIMSEMSIGKLPFENVSHDICLLINICKNGLRPEFAPGTPDCYIQLAKQCMDADPEKRPTAY
;
A
#
# COMPACT_ATOMS: atom_id res chain seq x y z
N ASP A 1 14.04 3.14 -9.97
CA ASP A 1 14.20 4.46 -9.33
C ASP A 1 12.96 4.85 -8.54
N LEU A 2 11.80 5.11 -9.18
CA LEU A 2 10.60 5.56 -8.47
C LEU A 2 10.13 4.61 -7.33
N LEU A 3 9.97 3.31 -7.61
CA LEU A 3 9.54 2.35 -6.58
C LEU A 3 10.53 2.28 -5.39
N ILE A 4 11.83 2.41 -5.67
CA ILE A 4 12.86 2.40 -4.62
C ILE A 4 12.69 3.65 -3.75
N SER A 5 12.47 4.82 -4.33
CA SER A 5 12.22 6.05 -3.58
C SER A 5 10.97 5.92 -2.69
N ILE A 6 9.86 5.38 -3.21
CA ILE A 6 8.64 5.15 -2.42
C ILE A 6 8.92 4.18 -1.25
N ALA A 7 9.64 3.09 -1.49
CA ALA A 7 10.00 2.13 -0.44
C ALA A 7 10.89 2.77 0.64
N LEU A 8 11.85 3.61 0.25
CA LEU A 8 12.71 4.35 1.18
C LEU A 8 11.94 5.39 2.01
N ASP A 9 10.97 6.08 1.40
CA ASP A 9 10.08 7.00 2.10
C ASP A 9 9.26 6.24 3.15
N LEU A 10 8.68 5.09 2.77
CA LEU A 10 7.90 4.25 3.68
C LEU A 10 8.77 3.67 4.81
N LEU A 11 9.99 3.23 4.49
CA LEU A 11 10.96 2.78 5.47
C LEU A 11 11.26 3.88 6.50
N THR A 12 11.40 5.12 6.05
CA THR A 12 11.63 6.27 6.93
C THR A 12 10.45 6.47 7.88
N ILE A 13 9.21 6.45 7.38
CA ILE A 13 7.99 6.56 8.20
C ILE A 13 7.94 5.44 9.26
N HIS A 14 8.19 4.20 8.84
CA HIS A 14 8.17 3.03 9.73
C HIS A 14 9.32 3.03 10.76
N HIS A 15 10.47 3.57 10.39
CA HIS A 15 11.63 3.72 11.27
C HIS A 15 11.39 4.76 12.36
N GLU A 16 10.73 5.87 12.03
CA GLU A 16 10.32 6.91 12.99
C GLU A 16 9.14 6.47 13.88
N GLY A 17 8.67 5.22 13.74
CA GLY A 17 7.63 4.65 14.59
C GLY A 17 6.21 5.04 14.19
N TYR A 18 5.99 5.44 12.92
CA TYR A 18 4.68 5.80 12.39
C TYR A 18 4.15 4.78 11.38
N LEU A 19 2.83 4.63 11.35
CA LEU A 19 2.07 3.91 10.34
C LEU A 19 1.41 4.95 9.44
N HIS A 20 1.43 4.76 8.11
CA HIS A 20 0.84 5.74 7.20
C HIS A 20 -0.69 5.70 7.23
N LYS A 21 -1.28 4.48 7.22
CA LYS A 21 -2.71 4.17 7.29
C LYS A 21 -3.55 4.53 6.06
N ASP A 22 -3.06 5.40 5.19
CA ASP A 22 -3.74 5.77 3.93
C ASP A 22 -2.80 5.79 2.72
N LEU A 23 -1.94 4.77 2.60
CA LEU A 23 -0.98 4.72 1.51
C LEU A 23 -1.67 4.30 0.21
N HIS A 24 -1.64 5.16 -0.81
CA HIS A 24 -2.09 4.88 -2.16
C HIS A 24 -1.39 5.80 -3.16
N SER A 25 -1.56 5.57 -4.47
CA SER A 25 -0.85 6.34 -5.51
C SER A 25 -1.15 7.84 -5.49
N GLY A 26 -2.40 8.22 -5.19
CA GLY A 26 -2.79 9.62 -4.95
C GLY A 26 -2.05 10.34 -3.82
N ASN A 27 -1.45 9.61 -2.86
CA ASN A 27 -0.65 10.15 -1.76
C ASN A 27 0.87 10.04 -2.04
N ILE A 28 1.26 9.79 -3.29
CA ILE A 28 2.65 9.84 -3.74
C ILE A 28 2.85 11.08 -4.62
N LEU A 29 3.61 12.03 -4.12
CA LEU A 29 3.96 13.25 -4.86
C LEU A 29 5.19 13.00 -5.72
N LEU A 30 5.10 13.33 -7.01
CA LEU A 30 6.23 13.26 -7.94
C LEU A 30 6.77 14.65 -8.21
N PHE A 31 8.09 14.79 -8.17
CA PHE A 31 8.76 16.03 -8.51
C PHE A 31 10.03 15.78 -9.31
N SER A 32 10.28 16.71 -10.23
CA SER A 32 11.49 16.75 -11.05
C SER A 32 12.24 18.01 -10.67
N ASN A 33 13.53 17.88 -10.36
CA ASN A 33 14.41 19.04 -10.15
C ASN A 33 15.14 19.32 -11.47
N THR A 34 15.20 20.59 -11.89
CA THR A 34 15.98 20.99 -13.07
C THR A 34 17.48 20.73 -12.89
N ASP A 35 17.96 20.72 -11.64
CA ASP A 35 19.38 20.62 -11.29
C ASP A 35 19.84 19.17 -11.02
N GLN A 36 18.90 18.22 -10.90
CA GLN A 36 19.20 16.80 -10.76
C GLN A 36 18.28 15.99 -11.68
N PRO A 37 18.81 15.37 -12.75
CA PRO A 37 18.01 14.56 -13.65
C PRO A 37 17.42 13.35 -12.91
N GLY A 38 16.11 13.15 -13.03
CA GLY A 38 15.36 12.04 -12.42
C GLY A 38 14.05 12.49 -11.78
N ILE A 39 13.08 11.57 -11.69
CA ILE A 39 11.84 11.77 -10.94
C ILE A 39 12.07 11.30 -9.50
N LYS A 40 11.82 12.17 -8.53
CA LYS A 40 11.78 11.83 -7.11
C LYS A 40 10.33 11.68 -6.63
N SER A 41 10.14 10.89 -5.59
CA SER A 41 8.86 10.76 -4.89
C SER A 41 8.93 11.33 -3.48
N CYS A 42 7.77 11.61 -2.91
CA CYS A 42 7.57 11.76 -1.48
C CYS A 42 6.20 11.17 -1.14
N ILE A 43 6.13 10.31 -0.10
CA ILE A 43 4.86 9.92 0.50
C ILE A 43 4.30 11.11 1.29
N SER A 44 3.03 11.44 1.04
CA SER A 44 2.34 12.60 1.61
C SER A 44 1.03 12.22 2.31
N ASP A 45 0.40 13.21 2.92
CA ASP A 45 -0.86 13.08 3.67
C ASP A 45 -0.77 12.18 4.90
N LEU A 46 -0.10 12.72 5.93
CA LEU A 46 0.03 12.09 7.24
C LEU A 46 -1.18 12.37 8.16
N GLY A 47 -2.31 12.84 7.63
CA GLY A 47 -3.48 13.22 8.43
C GLY A 47 -4.12 12.04 9.17
N LEU A 48 -3.93 10.83 8.64
CA LEU A 48 -4.36 9.57 9.27
C LEU A 48 -3.21 8.80 9.90
N SER A 49 -1.97 9.29 9.78
CA SER A 49 -0.81 8.59 10.31
C SER A 49 -0.82 8.53 11.83
N ARG A 50 -0.28 7.44 12.36
CA ARG A 50 -0.34 7.17 13.81
C ARG A 50 0.97 6.63 14.32
N ARG A 51 1.34 7.01 15.54
CA ARG A 51 2.45 6.40 16.25
C ARG A 51 2.10 4.98 16.68
N MET A 52 3.06 4.08 16.59
CA MET A 52 2.88 2.67 16.99
C MET A 52 2.75 2.47 18.49
N ASP A 53 3.27 3.40 19.29
CA ASP A 53 3.21 3.38 20.76
C ASP A 53 1.99 4.12 21.32
N ASP A 54 1.11 4.63 20.44
CA ASP A 54 -0.12 5.28 20.87
C ASP A 54 -1.08 4.23 21.44
N THR A 55 -1.37 4.35 22.73
CA THR A 55 -2.20 3.39 23.49
C THR A 55 -3.69 3.72 23.41
N ASP A 56 -4.06 4.86 22.81
CA ASP A 56 -5.44 5.31 22.62
C ASP A 56 -6.10 4.61 21.41
N VAL A 57 -5.72 3.35 21.16
CA VAL A 57 -6.29 2.52 20.12
C VAL A 57 -7.66 2.08 20.61
N ASN A 58 -8.65 2.93 20.38
CA ASN A 58 -10.02 2.45 20.43
C ASN A 58 -10.12 1.28 19.45
N GLU A 59 -10.52 0.12 19.96
CA GLU A 59 -10.79 -1.14 19.23
C GLU A 59 -11.82 -0.95 18.07
N TYR A 60 -12.36 0.27 17.94
CA TYR A 60 -13.39 0.72 17.02
C TYR A 60 -12.91 1.83 16.07
N GLU A 61 -11.61 2.05 15.89
CA GLU A 61 -11.15 2.89 14.78
C GLU A 61 -11.75 2.36 13.46
N GLY A 62 -12.36 3.26 12.70
CA GLY A 62 -12.97 2.91 11.42
C GLY A 62 -11.95 2.34 10.44
N VAL A 63 -12.45 1.69 9.40
CA VAL A 63 -11.62 1.38 8.23
C VAL A 63 -11.47 2.68 7.45
N TYR A 64 -10.25 3.21 7.42
CA TYR A 64 -9.89 4.40 6.67
C TYR A 64 -9.12 4.03 5.39
N GLY A 65 -9.09 4.97 4.46
CA GLY A 65 -8.34 4.88 3.21
C GLY A 65 -9.08 4.29 2.02
N VAL A 66 -8.37 4.20 0.90
CA VAL A 66 -8.94 3.83 -0.40
C VAL A 66 -9.02 2.32 -0.54
N PHE A 67 -10.23 1.74 -0.51
CA PHE A 67 -10.49 0.30 -0.32
C PHE A 67 -9.56 -0.67 -1.08
N PRO A 68 -9.30 -0.51 -2.39
CA PRO A 68 -8.36 -1.38 -3.10
C PRO A 68 -6.94 -1.49 -2.50
N TYR A 69 -6.48 -0.44 -1.83
CA TYR A 69 -5.15 -0.36 -1.23
C TYR A 69 -5.15 -0.82 0.24
N VAL A 70 -6.32 -0.98 0.86
CA VAL A 70 -6.44 -1.36 2.26
C VAL A 70 -6.23 -2.87 2.43
N ALA A 71 -5.36 -3.24 3.36
CA ALA A 71 -5.02 -4.63 3.61
C ALA A 71 -6.23 -5.47 4.09
N PRO A 72 -6.33 -6.76 3.71
CA PRO A 72 -7.47 -7.61 4.05
C PRO A 72 -7.75 -7.70 5.56
N GLU A 73 -6.71 -7.75 6.39
CA GLU A 73 -6.87 -7.80 7.84
C GLU A 73 -7.50 -6.51 8.40
N VAL A 74 -7.16 -5.35 7.83
CA VAL A 74 -7.72 -4.05 8.21
C VAL A 74 -9.18 -3.95 7.77
N LEU A 75 -9.51 -4.42 6.56
CA LEU A 75 -10.90 -4.52 6.09
C LEU A 75 -11.76 -5.42 7.00
N LEU A 76 -11.13 -6.43 7.61
CA LEU A 76 -11.74 -7.33 8.60
C LEU A 76 -11.69 -6.78 10.04
N ARG A 77 -11.37 -5.48 10.21
CA ARG A 77 -11.28 -4.79 11.50
C ARG A 77 -10.24 -5.36 12.48
N LYS A 78 -9.19 -6.01 11.96
CA LYS A 78 -8.01 -6.31 12.75
C LYS A 78 -7.11 -5.07 12.84
N PRO A 79 -6.19 -5.00 13.82
CA PRO A 79 -5.30 -3.86 13.98
C PRO A 79 -4.50 -3.55 12.72
N TYR A 80 -4.31 -2.26 12.46
CA TYR A 80 -3.39 -1.78 11.41
C TYR A 80 -1.94 -2.00 11.87
N THR A 81 -1.09 -2.44 10.95
CA THR A 81 0.32 -2.77 11.22
C THR A 81 1.23 -2.21 10.13
N LYS A 82 2.56 -2.34 10.28
CA LYS A 82 3.51 -1.95 9.22
C LYS A 82 3.24 -2.74 7.95
N GLU A 83 2.94 -4.03 8.13
CA GLU A 83 2.62 -5.00 7.10
C GLU A 83 1.36 -4.59 6.32
N SER A 84 0.46 -3.83 6.94
CA SER A 84 -0.71 -3.26 6.27
C SER A 84 -0.33 -2.14 5.28
N ASP A 85 0.65 -1.28 5.60
CA ASP A 85 1.19 -0.33 4.62
C ASP A 85 1.94 -1.05 3.48
N ILE A 86 2.63 -2.17 3.79
CA ILE A 86 3.33 -2.99 2.78
C ILE A 86 2.35 -3.60 1.77
N TYR A 87 1.16 -4.00 2.22
CA TYR A 87 0.11 -4.43 1.30
C TYR A 87 -0.23 -3.33 0.29
N SER A 88 -0.42 -2.10 0.77
CA SER A 88 -0.71 -0.93 -0.07
C SER A 88 0.41 -0.67 -1.08
N LEU A 89 1.68 -0.83 -0.68
CA LEU A 89 2.83 -0.76 -1.59
C LEU A 89 2.74 -1.81 -2.71
N GLY A 90 2.34 -3.05 -2.39
CA GLY A 90 2.14 -4.10 -3.39
C GLY A 90 1.02 -3.77 -4.39
N VAL A 91 -0.05 -3.11 -3.95
CA VAL A 91 -1.12 -2.61 -4.83
C VAL A 91 -0.59 -1.50 -5.75
N ILE A 92 0.19 -0.55 -5.22
CA ILE A 92 0.86 0.50 -6.00
C ILE A 92 1.80 -0.12 -7.04
N MET A 93 2.54 -1.18 -6.70
CA MET A 93 3.39 -1.88 -7.67
C MET A 93 2.57 -2.43 -8.85
N SER A 94 1.41 -3.02 -8.57
CA SER A 94 0.51 -3.51 -9.62
C SER A 94 0.01 -2.38 -10.52
N GLU A 95 -0.38 -1.26 -9.91
CA GLU A 95 -0.81 -0.04 -10.61
C GLU A 95 0.31 0.54 -11.50
N MET A 96 1.55 0.61 -11.00
CA MET A 96 2.70 1.04 -11.77
C MET A 96 2.98 0.14 -12.98
N SER A 97 2.72 -1.17 -12.84
CA SER A 97 2.87 -2.15 -13.92
C SER A 97 1.81 -1.97 -15.01
N ILE A 98 0.53 -1.83 -14.64
CA ILE A 98 -0.59 -1.79 -15.60
C ILE A 98 -0.96 -0.37 -16.06
N GLY A 99 -0.55 0.66 -15.33
CA GLY A 99 -0.88 2.07 -15.58
C GLY A 99 -2.36 2.41 -15.35
N LYS A 100 -3.06 1.63 -14.52
CA LYS A 100 -4.49 1.80 -14.21
C LYS A 100 -4.73 1.63 -12.72
N LEU A 101 -5.77 2.30 -12.23
CA LEU A 101 -6.20 2.16 -10.84
C LEU A 101 -6.60 0.72 -10.53
N PRO A 102 -6.31 0.22 -9.32
CA PRO A 102 -6.70 -1.11 -8.92
C PRO A 102 -8.23 -1.23 -8.93
N PHE A 103 -8.73 -2.24 -9.64
CA PHE A 103 -10.16 -2.50 -9.82
C PHE A 103 -10.95 -1.32 -10.42
N GLU A 104 -10.35 -0.54 -11.33
CA GLU A 104 -10.95 0.64 -11.99
C GLU A 104 -12.36 0.39 -12.55
N ASN A 105 -12.61 -0.80 -13.10
CA ASN A 105 -13.89 -1.15 -13.75
C ASN A 105 -14.80 -2.03 -12.88
N VAL A 106 -14.56 -2.08 -11.57
CA VAL A 106 -15.34 -2.88 -10.61
C VAL A 106 -16.00 -1.93 -9.61
N SER A 107 -17.25 -2.21 -9.24
CA SER A 107 -17.92 -1.47 -8.17
C SER A 107 -17.19 -1.67 -6.84
N HIS A 108 -16.88 -0.57 -6.13
CA HIS A 108 -16.22 -0.60 -4.83
C HIS A 108 -17.23 -0.84 -3.71
N ASP A 109 -17.89 -1.99 -3.77
CA ASP A 109 -18.95 -2.39 -2.86
C ASP A 109 -18.53 -3.58 -1.97
N ILE A 110 -19.49 -4.10 -1.19
CA ILE A 110 -19.29 -5.24 -0.31
C ILE A 110 -18.82 -6.49 -1.08
N CYS A 111 -19.21 -6.66 -2.34
CA CYS A 111 -18.77 -7.81 -3.15
C CYS A 111 -17.26 -7.73 -3.42
N LEU A 112 -16.73 -6.55 -3.73
CA LEU A 112 -15.28 -6.36 -3.89
C LEU A 112 -14.54 -6.69 -2.58
N LEU A 113 -15.03 -6.20 -1.44
CA LEU A 113 -14.45 -6.48 -0.13
C LEU A 113 -14.42 -8.00 0.17
N ILE A 114 -15.53 -8.70 -0.09
CA ILE A 114 -15.60 -10.16 0.06
C ILE A 114 -14.57 -10.85 -0.82
N ASN A 115 -14.43 -10.43 -2.07
CA ASN A 115 -13.47 -11.03 -2.99
C ASN A 115 -12.02 -10.82 -2.53
N ILE A 116 -11.66 -9.62 -2.06
CA ILE A 116 -10.32 -9.33 -1.54
C ILE A 116 -10.03 -10.15 -0.27
N CYS A 117 -10.98 -10.17 0.67
CA CYS A 117 -10.77 -10.75 2.00
C CYS A 117 -10.90 -12.28 2.04
N LYS A 118 -11.85 -12.85 1.28
CA LYS A 118 -12.17 -14.29 1.35
C LYS A 118 -11.64 -15.06 0.14
N ASN A 119 -11.70 -14.47 -1.05
CA ASN A 119 -11.34 -15.16 -2.28
C ASN A 119 -9.91 -14.85 -2.74
N GLY A 120 -9.19 -13.99 -2.01
CA GLY A 120 -7.80 -13.63 -2.31
C GLY A 120 -7.66 -12.83 -3.60
N LEU A 121 -8.69 -12.10 -4.03
CA LEU A 121 -8.61 -11.24 -5.21
C LEU A 121 -7.49 -10.20 -5.01
N ARG A 122 -6.65 -10.04 -6.04
CA ARG A 122 -5.58 -9.04 -6.10
C ARG A 122 -5.61 -8.34 -7.45
N PRO A 123 -5.07 -7.10 -7.56
CA PRO A 123 -4.91 -6.42 -8.83
C PRO A 123 -4.02 -7.20 -9.82
N GLU A 124 -4.22 -6.93 -11.11
CA GLU A 124 -3.49 -7.57 -12.20
C GLU A 124 -2.26 -6.76 -12.63
N PHE A 125 -1.34 -7.43 -13.33
CA PHE A 125 -0.11 -6.85 -13.87
C PHE A 125 -0.17 -6.79 -15.39
N ALA A 126 0.50 -5.83 -16.01
CA ALA A 126 0.59 -5.76 -17.47
C ALA A 126 1.35 -6.96 -18.06
N PRO A 127 0.97 -7.40 -19.28
CA PRO A 127 1.79 -8.34 -20.05
C PRO A 127 3.23 -7.83 -20.21
N GLY A 128 4.20 -8.72 -19.98
CA GLY A 128 5.64 -8.37 -20.07
C GLY A 128 6.24 -7.78 -18.79
N THR A 129 5.45 -7.65 -17.71
CA THR A 129 6.02 -7.31 -16.39
C THR A 129 6.99 -8.39 -15.94
N PRO A 130 8.21 -8.06 -15.48
CA PRO A 130 9.20 -9.06 -15.06
C PRO A 130 8.69 -9.93 -13.90
N ASP A 131 8.98 -11.24 -13.94
CA ASP A 131 8.50 -12.20 -12.93
C ASP A 131 8.95 -11.84 -11.51
N CYS A 132 10.19 -11.36 -11.35
CA CYS A 132 10.70 -10.93 -10.04
C CYS A 132 9.90 -9.76 -9.44
N TYR A 133 9.40 -8.86 -10.28
CA TYR A 133 8.57 -7.74 -9.87
C TYR A 133 7.19 -8.22 -9.43
N ILE A 134 6.58 -9.11 -10.22
CA ILE A 134 5.29 -9.73 -9.88
C ILE A 134 5.40 -10.52 -8.58
N GLN A 135 6.47 -11.30 -8.41
CA GLN A 135 6.70 -12.10 -7.22
C GLN A 135 6.81 -11.21 -5.97
N LEU A 136 7.59 -10.12 -6.04
CA LEU A 136 7.73 -9.18 -4.94
C LEU A 136 6.38 -8.51 -4.62
N ALA A 137 5.67 -8.00 -5.62
CA ALA A 137 4.36 -7.37 -5.42
C ALA A 137 3.34 -8.33 -4.80
N LYS A 138 3.33 -9.60 -5.24
CA LYS A 138 2.48 -10.65 -4.64
C LYS A 138 2.88 -10.96 -3.21
N GLN A 139 4.17 -10.96 -2.89
CA GLN A 139 4.64 -11.15 -1.52
C GLN A 139 4.23 -9.98 -0.62
N CYS A 140 4.31 -8.74 -1.10
CA CYS A 140 3.77 -7.57 -0.41
C CYS A 140 2.26 -7.69 -0.18
N MET A 141 1.52 -8.31 -1.11
CA MET A 141 0.07 -8.51 -1.00
C MET A 141 -0.36 -9.86 -0.39
N ASP A 142 0.53 -10.57 0.30
CA ASP A 142 0.19 -11.85 0.92
C ASP A 142 -1.00 -11.69 1.89
N ALA A 143 -1.87 -12.70 1.94
CA ALA A 143 -3.02 -12.69 2.83
C ALA A 143 -2.61 -12.78 4.30
N ASP A 144 -1.46 -13.38 4.58
CA ASP A 144 -0.82 -13.43 5.89
C ASP A 144 0.15 -12.23 6.03
N PRO A 145 -0.15 -11.26 6.92
CA PRO A 145 0.71 -10.09 7.12
C PRO A 145 2.15 -10.47 7.48
N GLU A 146 2.36 -11.56 8.23
CA GLU A 146 3.69 -11.98 8.69
C GLU A 146 4.60 -12.49 7.55
N LYS A 147 4.03 -12.80 6.38
CA LYS A 147 4.79 -13.23 5.19
C LYS A 147 5.20 -12.06 4.29
N ARG A 148 4.65 -10.88 4.54
CA ARG A 148 5.00 -9.67 3.80
C ARG A 148 6.40 -9.23 4.20
N PRO A 149 7.21 -8.69 3.27
CA PRO A 149 8.50 -8.11 3.62
C PRO A 149 8.28 -6.85 4.47
N THR A 150 9.35 -6.33 5.06
CA THR A 150 9.36 -4.96 5.57
C THR A 150 9.68 -3.98 4.44
N ALA A 151 9.65 -2.68 4.70
CA ALA A 151 10.04 -1.66 3.71
C ALA A 151 11.57 -1.65 3.41
N TYR A 152 12.33 -2.56 4.00
CA TYR A 152 13.79 -2.71 3.83
C TYR A 152 14.15 -3.71 2.74
#